data_AF-V9I0J5-F1
#
_entry.id   AF-V9I0J5-F1
#
_cell.length_a   1.000
_cell.length_b   1.000
_cell.length_c   1.000
_cell.angle_alpha   90.00
_cell.angle_beta   90.00
_cell.angle_gamma   90.00
#
_symmetry.space_group_name_H-M   'P 1'
#
loop_
_entity.id
_entity.type
_entity.pdbx_description
1 polymer ?
#
loop_
_entity_poly.entity_id
_entity_poly.type
_entity_poly.pdbx_seq_one_letter_code
_entity_poly.pdbx_strand_id
1 'polypeptide(L)'
;MMMNHNHPYHLVDYSPWPLTGAIGSLTLVTGMMKWFHDFNLNLLILGYIITLLTMFQWWRDICREGTFQGKHTIMVSKGLRWGMILFIISEVFFFVSFFWAFFHSSLSPNIEIGNMWPPLSINVFNPFQIPLLNTIILITSGVTVTWAHHAMMENNFSQTSQGLLLTVMLGIYFSILQMYEYYEASFTIADSIYGSTFFLATGFHGIHVLIGTMFLLICLIRHLNSHFSKNHHFGFEAAAWYWHFVDVVWLFLYISIYWWGN
;
A
#
# COMPACT_ATOMS: atom_id res chain seq x y z
N MET A 1 -26.87 26.26 6.93
CA MET A 1 -28.02 26.11 6.02
C MET A 1 -28.60 24.72 6.24
N MET A 2 -29.91 24.61 6.49
CA MET A 2 -30.58 23.31 6.43
C MET A 2 -30.42 22.76 5.01
N MET A 3 -29.98 21.51 4.89
CA MET A 3 -29.97 20.85 3.58
C MET A 3 -31.42 20.65 3.13
N ASN A 4 -31.77 21.18 1.97
CA ASN A 4 -33.10 21.03 1.34
C ASN A 4 -33.36 19.62 0.78
N HIS A 5 -32.57 18.63 1.19
CA HIS A 5 -32.65 17.26 0.71
C HIS A 5 -33.16 16.35 1.82
N ASN A 6 -34.24 15.60 1.55
CA ASN A 6 -34.85 14.67 2.49
C ASN A 6 -34.12 13.31 2.56
N HIS A 7 -32.80 13.28 2.34
CA HIS A 7 -31.99 12.06 2.40
C HIS A 7 -30.58 12.33 2.93
N PRO A 8 -29.93 11.35 3.59
CA PRO A 8 -28.60 11.53 4.19
C PRO A 8 -27.43 11.29 3.21
N TYR A 9 -27.70 10.99 1.94
CA TYR A 9 -26.66 10.69 0.95
C TYR A 9 -26.01 11.93 0.35
N HIS A 10 -24.74 11.79 -0.05
CA HIS A 10 -23.98 12.81 -0.75
C HIS A 10 -24.25 12.72 -2.26
N LEU A 11 -24.83 13.79 -2.82
CA LEU A 11 -24.92 13.99 -4.27
C LEU A 11 -23.66 14.75 -4.70
N VAL A 12 -22.75 14.07 -5.38
CA VAL A 12 -21.45 14.62 -5.81
C VAL A 12 -21.65 15.54 -7.02
N ASP A 13 -20.96 16.68 -7.03
CA ASP A 13 -20.96 17.62 -8.15
C ASP A 13 -20.18 17.06 -9.35
N TYR A 14 -20.37 17.62 -10.55
CA TYR A 14 -19.63 17.19 -11.73
C TYR A 14 -18.12 17.39 -11.54
N SER A 15 -17.33 16.36 -11.86
CA SER A 15 -15.88 16.37 -11.69
C SER A 15 -15.17 15.82 -12.93
N PRO A 16 -14.04 16.42 -13.35
CA PRO A 16 -13.24 15.92 -14.48
C PRO A 16 -12.37 14.71 -14.13
N TRP A 17 -12.17 14.40 -12.83
CA TRP A 17 -11.17 13.43 -12.37
C TRP A 17 -11.37 12.00 -12.90
N PRO A 18 -12.60 11.48 -13.07
CA PRO A 18 -12.80 10.17 -13.69
C PRO A 18 -12.25 10.11 -15.13
N LEU A 19 -12.45 11.18 -15.91
CA LEU A 19 -11.98 11.26 -17.29
C LEU A 19 -10.46 11.40 -17.36
N THR A 20 -9.87 12.30 -16.55
CA THR A 20 -8.40 12.47 -16.55
C THR A 20 -7.70 11.23 -16.00
N GLY A 21 -8.33 10.50 -15.07
CA GLY A 21 -7.85 9.21 -14.58
C GLY A 21 -7.84 8.15 -15.68
N ALA A 22 -8.91 8.05 -16.46
CA ALA A 22 -9.00 7.11 -17.59
C ALA A 22 -7.99 7.45 -18.71
N ILE A 23 -7.79 8.73 -19.03
CA ILE A 23 -6.75 9.17 -19.97
C ILE A 23 -5.35 8.86 -19.41
N GLY A 24 -5.14 9.09 -18.11
CA GLY A 24 -3.89 8.77 -17.43
C GLY A 24 -3.55 7.29 -17.49
N SER A 25 -4.51 6.39 -17.21
CA SER A 25 -4.27 4.95 -17.28
C SER A 25 -4.02 4.46 -18.70
N LEU A 26 -4.78 4.96 -19.69
CA LEU A 26 -4.56 4.62 -21.10
C LEU A 26 -3.16 5.06 -21.58
N THR A 27 -2.76 6.30 -21.25
CA THR A 27 -1.43 6.82 -21.61
C THR A 27 -0.31 6.07 -20.91
N LEU A 28 -0.51 5.61 -19.67
CA LEU A 28 0.47 4.80 -18.94
C LEU A 28 0.64 3.41 -19.59
N VAL A 29 -0.45 2.70 -19.89
CA VAL A 29 -0.38 1.37 -20.52
C VAL A 29 0.23 1.44 -21.93
N THR A 30 -0.22 2.39 -22.75
CA THR A 30 0.37 2.61 -24.08
C THR A 30 1.82 3.09 -24.00
N GLY A 31 2.16 3.86 -22.96
CA GLY A 31 3.53 4.26 -22.65
C GLY A 31 4.44 3.10 -22.25
N MET A 32 3.94 2.12 -21.49
CA MET A 32 4.69 0.89 -21.17
C MET A 32 4.98 0.09 -22.43
N MET A 33 3.99 -0.09 -23.32
CA MET A 33 4.20 -0.77 -24.61
C MET A 33 5.27 -0.07 -25.45
N LYS A 34 5.21 1.27 -25.54
CA LYS A 34 6.20 2.07 -26.26
C LYS A 34 7.59 1.96 -25.63
N TRP A 35 7.68 1.91 -24.31
CA TRP A 35 8.96 1.72 -23.63
C TRP A 35 9.56 0.35 -23.91
N PHE A 36 8.77 -0.73 -23.83
CA PHE A 36 9.28 -2.09 -24.03
C PHE A 36 9.71 -2.40 -25.47
N HIS A 37 9.07 -1.78 -26.48
CA HIS A 37 9.39 -2.05 -27.89
C HIS A 37 10.27 -0.98 -28.54
N ASP A 38 10.07 0.31 -28.21
CA ASP A 38 10.78 1.42 -28.86
C ASP A 38 11.79 2.10 -27.92
N PHE A 39 11.97 1.61 -26.69
CA PHE A 39 12.86 2.17 -25.65
C PHE A 39 12.60 3.66 -25.34
N ASN A 40 11.39 4.15 -25.61
CA ASN A 40 11.03 5.56 -25.43
C ASN A 40 10.06 5.76 -24.26
N LEU A 41 10.55 6.45 -23.23
CA LEU A 41 9.83 6.66 -21.95
C LEU A 41 8.89 7.86 -21.94
N ASN A 42 8.88 8.72 -22.97
CA ASN A 42 8.18 10.02 -22.90
C ASN A 42 6.69 9.87 -22.60
N LEU A 43 6.03 8.89 -23.23
CA LEU A 43 4.60 8.66 -23.03
C LEU A 43 4.31 8.04 -21.66
N LEU A 44 5.20 7.17 -21.17
CA LEU A 44 5.09 6.59 -19.83
C LEU A 44 5.20 7.66 -18.74
N ILE A 45 6.20 8.55 -18.85
CA ILE A 45 6.39 9.67 -17.91
C ILE A 45 5.16 10.60 -17.93
N LEU A 46 4.63 10.91 -19.11
CA LEU A 46 3.40 11.70 -19.23
C LEU A 46 2.20 11.02 -18.54
N GLY A 47 2.03 9.71 -18.72
CA GLY A 47 0.98 8.94 -18.05
C GLY A 47 1.11 8.96 -16.52
N TYR A 48 2.32 8.82 -15.99
CA TYR A 48 2.57 8.97 -14.56
C TYR A 48 2.22 10.36 -14.03
N ILE A 49 2.59 11.42 -14.75
CA ILE A 49 2.25 12.79 -14.35
C ILE A 49 0.72 12.99 -14.30
N ILE A 50 -0.01 12.56 -15.34
CA ILE A 50 -1.47 12.72 -15.40
C ILE A 50 -2.16 11.93 -14.28
N THR A 51 -1.74 10.69 -14.04
CA THR A 51 -2.33 9.85 -12.99
C THR A 51 -2.06 10.41 -11.60
N LEU A 52 -0.82 10.80 -11.29
CA LEU A 52 -0.47 11.43 -10.00
C LEU A 52 -1.22 12.74 -9.76
N LEU A 53 -1.30 13.62 -10.77
CA LEU A 53 -2.06 14.86 -10.67
C LEU A 53 -3.55 14.62 -10.46
N THR A 54 -4.13 13.63 -11.15
CA THR A 54 -5.53 13.26 -10.98
C THR A 54 -5.79 12.76 -9.57
N MET A 55 -4.98 11.83 -9.07
CA MET A 55 -5.12 11.29 -7.72
C MET A 55 -4.99 12.38 -6.65
N PHE A 56 -4.01 13.28 -6.77
CA PHE A 56 -3.83 14.40 -5.85
C PHE A 56 -5.05 15.34 -5.82
N GLN A 57 -5.54 15.76 -6.99
CA GLN A 57 -6.67 16.68 -7.07
C GLN A 57 -7.98 16.02 -6.62
N TRP A 58 -8.18 14.75 -6.94
CA TRP A 58 -9.35 14.00 -6.52
C TRP A 58 -9.40 13.84 -4.99
N TRP A 59 -8.31 13.41 -4.36
CA TRP A 59 -8.27 13.29 -2.90
C TRP A 59 -8.34 14.63 -2.18
N ARG A 60 -7.80 15.71 -2.76
CA ARG A 60 -7.99 17.07 -2.26
C ARG A 60 -9.47 17.44 -2.23
N ASP A 61 -10.22 17.15 -3.29
CA ASP A 61 -11.64 17.48 -3.38
C ASP A 61 -12.47 16.65 -2.38
N ILE A 62 -12.16 15.35 -2.23
CA ILE A 62 -12.78 14.50 -1.19
C ILE A 62 -12.49 15.05 0.22
N CYS A 63 -11.26 15.50 0.49
CA CYS A 63 -10.94 16.14 1.77
C CYS A 63 -11.74 17.44 1.97
N ARG A 64 -11.94 18.24 0.92
CA ARG A 64 -12.73 19.47 0.99
C ARG A 64 -14.21 19.19 1.25
N GLU A 65 -14.78 18.22 0.56
CA GLU A 65 -16.17 17.80 0.71
C GLU A 65 -16.44 17.22 2.12
N GLY A 66 -15.52 16.39 2.61
CA GLY A 66 -15.61 15.79 3.94
C GLY A 66 -15.40 16.78 5.08
N THR A 67 -14.28 17.53 5.06
CA THR A 67 -13.85 18.37 6.19
C THR A 67 -14.47 19.77 6.17
N PHE A 68 -14.50 20.45 5.02
CA PHE A 68 -14.89 21.87 4.96
C PHE A 68 -16.36 22.07 4.57
N GLN A 69 -16.92 21.20 3.75
CA GLN A 69 -18.34 21.29 3.33
C GLN A 69 -19.27 20.44 4.20
N GLY A 70 -18.74 19.50 4.99
CA GLY A 70 -19.53 18.65 5.88
C GLY A 70 -20.46 17.67 5.16
N LYS A 71 -20.15 17.28 3.92
CA LYS A 71 -21.01 16.40 3.10
C LYS A 71 -20.95 14.92 3.52
N HIS A 72 -20.03 14.54 4.41
CA HIS A 72 -19.88 13.17 4.91
C HIS A 72 -20.78 12.91 6.13
N THR A 73 -22.04 12.54 5.88
CA THR A 73 -22.94 12.06 6.93
C THR A 73 -22.51 10.69 7.47
N ILE A 74 -23.16 10.21 8.53
CA ILE A 74 -22.93 8.87 9.09
C ILE A 74 -23.16 7.78 8.02
N MET A 75 -24.20 7.92 7.19
CA MET A 75 -24.50 6.93 6.15
C MET A 75 -23.44 6.92 5.05
N VAL A 76 -22.97 8.10 4.64
CA VAL A 76 -21.86 8.23 3.67
C VAL A 76 -20.58 7.61 4.24
N SER A 77 -20.24 7.94 5.49
CA SER A 77 -19.05 7.39 6.17
C SER A 77 -19.11 5.86 6.31
N LYS A 78 -20.30 5.30 6.60
CA LYS A 78 -20.51 3.85 6.61
C LYS A 78 -20.29 3.24 5.22
N GLY A 79 -20.74 3.91 4.16
CA GLY A 79 -20.48 3.49 2.78
C GLY A 79 -18.99 3.49 2.43
N LEU A 80 -18.26 4.54 2.83
CA LEU A 80 -16.81 4.61 2.63
C LEU A 80 -16.06 3.48 3.35
N ARG A 81 -16.47 3.11 4.58
CA ARG A 81 -15.91 1.96 5.29
C ARG A 81 -16.10 0.65 4.54
N TRP A 82 -17.30 0.39 4.01
CA TRP A 82 -17.55 -0.78 3.17
C TRP A 82 -16.71 -0.77 1.90
N GLY A 83 -16.56 0.40 1.25
CA GLY A 83 -15.69 0.55 0.08
C GLY A 83 -14.24 0.18 0.39
N MET A 84 -13.69 0.64 1.52
CA MET A 84 -12.33 0.32 1.93
C MET A 84 -12.15 -1.16 2.25
N ILE A 85 -13.12 -1.79 2.93
CA ILE A 85 -13.07 -3.23 3.23
C ILE A 85 -13.05 -4.04 1.94
N LEU A 86 -13.93 -3.72 0.98
CA LEU A 86 -13.98 -4.41 -0.32
C LEU A 86 -12.69 -4.22 -1.12
N PHE A 87 -12.10 -3.02 -1.08
CA PHE A 87 -10.80 -2.76 -1.68
C PHE A 87 -9.68 -3.61 -1.06
N ILE A 88 -9.59 -3.67 0.27
CA ILE A 88 -8.59 -4.53 0.94
C ILE A 88 -8.83 -6.01 0.58
N ILE A 89 -10.07 -6.47 0.51
CA ILE A 89 -10.39 -7.84 0.10
C ILE A 89 -9.86 -8.11 -1.31
N SER A 90 -10.05 -7.20 -2.28
CA SER A 90 -9.49 -7.39 -3.61
C SER A 90 -7.95 -7.46 -3.60
N GLU A 91 -7.28 -6.66 -2.77
CA GLU A 91 -5.82 -6.72 -2.63
C GLU A 91 -5.36 -8.04 -1.98
N VAL A 92 -6.11 -8.57 -1.02
CA VAL A 92 -5.83 -9.91 -0.45
C VAL A 92 -5.89 -10.98 -1.54
N PHE A 93 -6.92 -10.98 -2.39
CA PHE A 93 -7.01 -11.94 -3.51
C PHE A 93 -5.90 -11.72 -4.55
N PHE A 94 -5.48 -10.48 -4.77
CA PHE A 94 -4.32 -10.18 -5.61
C PHE A 94 -3.05 -10.84 -5.07
N PHE A 95 -2.74 -10.71 -3.78
CA PHE A 95 -1.59 -11.40 -3.17
C PHE A 95 -1.73 -12.93 -3.13
N VAL A 96 -2.94 -13.47 -2.96
CA VAL A 96 -3.19 -14.92 -3.03
C VAL A 96 -2.69 -15.50 -4.36
N SER A 97 -2.79 -14.76 -5.47
CA SER A 97 -2.27 -15.21 -6.76
C SER A 97 -0.74 -15.38 -6.77
N PHE A 98 0.00 -14.48 -6.11
CA PHE A 98 1.46 -14.59 -5.99
C PHE A 98 1.88 -15.72 -5.06
N PHE A 99 1.19 -15.89 -3.92
CA PHE A 99 1.45 -17.01 -3.03
C PHE A 99 1.14 -18.36 -3.72
N TRP A 100 0.07 -18.42 -4.51
CA TRP A 100 -0.21 -19.61 -5.30
C TRP A 100 0.93 -19.88 -6.29
N ALA A 101 1.37 -18.89 -7.07
CA ALA A 101 2.49 -19.06 -7.99
C ALA A 101 3.75 -19.59 -7.27
N PHE A 102 4.11 -19.00 -6.13
CA PHE A 102 5.23 -19.45 -5.30
C PHE A 102 5.06 -20.90 -4.80
N PHE A 103 3.93 -21.25 -4.18
CA PHE A 103 3.71 -22.60 -3.64
C PHE A 103 3.64 -23.67 -4.74
N HIS A 104 3.04 -23.35 -5.88
CA HIS A 104 3.00 -24.26 -7.01
C HIS A 104 4.39 -24.63 -7.50
N SER A 105 5.28 -23.63 -7.62
CA SER A 105 6.66 -23.83 -8.09
C SER A 105 7.59 -24.46 -7.05
N SER A 106 7.39 -24.18 -5.76
CA SER A 106 8.28 -24.63 -4.69
C SER A 106 7.93 -26.01 -4.12
N LEU A 107 6.65 -26.39 -4.06
CA LEU A 107 6.23 -27.70 -3.53
C LEU A 107 6.55 -28.86 -4.48
N SER A 108 6.63 -28.58 -5.78
CA SER A 108 6.92 -29.55 -6.84
C SER A 108 7.95 -28.96 -7.81
N PRO A 109 9.22 -28.78 -7.40
CA PRO A 109 10.24 -28.17 -8.25
C PRO A 109 10.44 -28.95 -9.55
N ASN A 110 10.51 -28.24 -10.67
CA ASN A 110 10.72 -28.87 -11.98
C ASN A 110 12.11 -29.51 -12.11
N ILE A 111 12.22 -30.47 -13.02
CA ILE A 111 13.49 -31.16 -13.33
C ILE A 111 14.55 -30.17 -13.83
N GLU A 112 14.13 -29.11 -14.53
CA GLU A 112 15.00 -28.06 -15.06
C GLU A 112 15.76 -27.29 -13.96
N ILE A 113 15.21 -27.20 -12.74
CA ILE A 113 15.87 -26.58 -11.58
C ILE A 113 16.50 -27.62 -10.63
N GLY A 114 16.56 -28.89 -11.04
CA GLY A 114 17.19 -29.97 -10.28
C GLY A 114 16.28 -30.71 -9.30
N ASN A 115 14.94 -30.60 -9.43
CA ASN A 115 13.97 -31.20 -8.50
C ASN A 115 14.20 -30.83 -7.02
N MET A 116 14.74 -29.65 -6.75
CA MET A 116 15.00 -29.15 -5.40
C MET A 116 14.66 -27.67 -5.26
N TRP A 117 14.39 -27.28 -4.01
CA TRP A 117 14.07 -25.90 -3.64
C TRP A 117 14.87 -25.49 -2.41
N PRO A 118 15.53 -24.32 -2.41
CA PRO A 118 15.77 -23.45 -3.55
C PRO A 118 16.66 -24.09 -4.64
N PRO A 119 16.69 -23.57 -5.87
CA PRO A 119 17.61 -24.02 -6.91
C PRO A 119 19.10 -23.89 -6.49
N LEU A 120 19.94 -24.87 -6.85
CA LEU A 120 21.34 -25.03 -6.36
C LEU A 120 22.23 -23.78 -6.40
N SER A 121 22.07 -22.91 -7.41
CA SER A 121 22.91 -21.74 -7.61
C SER A 121 22.38 -20.46 -6.94
N ILE A 122 21.22 -20.53 -6.29
CA ILE A 122 20.59 -19.39 -5.64
C ILE A 122 21.01 -19.36 -4.18
N ASN A 123 21.86 -18.41 -3.85
CA ASN A 123 22.19 -18.08 -2.47
C ASN A 123 21.08 -17.20 -1.90
N VAL A 124 20.24 -17.80 -1.07
CA VAL A 124 19.10 -17.14 -0.44
C VAL A 124 19.52 -16.31 0.77
N PHE A 125 18.70 -15.31 1.12
CA PHE A 125 18.94 -14.49 2.30
C PHE A 125 18.82 -15.28 3.61
N ASN A 126 19.61 -14.92 4.62
CA ASN A 126 19.38 -15.44 5.97
C ASN A 126 18.13 -14.78 6.58
N PRO A 127 17.07 -15.55 6.92
CA PRO A 127 15.83 -14.97 7.45
C PRO A 127 16.02 -14.21 8.75
N PHE A 128 17.04 -14.55 9.55
CA PHE A 128 17.28 -13.93 10.87
C PHE A 128 18.04 -12.61 10.82
N GLN A 129 18.37 -12.09 9.63
CA GLN A 129 19.07 -10.81 9.45
C GLN A 129 18.07 -9.69 9.11
N ILE A 130 18.20 -9.07 7.93
CA ILE A 130 17.33 -7.97 7.49
C ILE A 130 15.86 -8.38 7.44
N PRO A 131 15.47 -9.60 6.97
CA PRO A 131 14.05 -9.97 6.94
C PRO A 131 13.40 -9.99 8.33
N LEU A 132 14.10 -10.49 9.35
CA LEU A 132 13.62 -10.47 10.73
C LEU A 132 13.55 -9.04 11.28
N LEU A 133 14.55 -8.20 11.00
CA LEU A 133 14.53 -6.80 11.40
C LEU A 133 13.33 -6.06 10.79
N ASN A 134 13.08 -6.25 9.49
CA ASN A 134 11.92 -5.70 8.79
C ASN A 134 10.60 -6.17 9.40
N THR A 135 10.54 -7.44 9.84
CA THR A 135 9.38 -7.98 10.56
C THR A 135 9.15 -7.27 11.90
N ILE A 136 10.21 -7.04 12.67
CA ILE A 136 10.11 -6.29 13.95
C ILE A 136 9.67 -4.85 13.70
N ILE A 137 10.20 -4.19 12.65
CA ILE A 137 9.83 -2.82 12.27
C ILE A 137 8.34 -2.73 11.93
N LEU A 138 7.81 -3.63 11.11
CA LEU A 138 6.39 -3.59 10.75
C LEU A 138 5.49 -3.89 11.94
N ILE A 139 5.80 -4.91 12.75
CA ILE A 139 5.02 -5.21 13.96
C ILE A 139 5.02 -4.01 14.92
N THR A 140 6.19 -3.39 15.15
CA THR A 140 6.27 -2.19 16.01
C THR A 140 5.49 -1.02 15.42
N SER A 141 5.50 -0.85 14.10
CA SER A 141 4.70 0.18 13.43
C SER A 141 3.19 -0.06 13.57
N GLY A 142 2.75 -1.33 13.56
CA GLY A 142 1.37 -1.72 13.85
C GLY A 142 0.95 -1.36 15.29
N VAL A 143 1.87 -1.46 16.25
CA VAL A 143 1.63 -1.00 17.63
C VAL A 143 1.54 0.53 17.69
N THR A 144 2.44 1.26 17.02
CA THR A 144 2.45 2.73 17.07
C THR A 144 1.23 3.35 16.37
N VAL A 145 0.73 2.77 15.28
CA VAL A 145 -0.50 3.24 14.63
C VAL A 145 -1.74 2.96 15.50
N THR A 146 -1.75 1.82 16.20
CA THR A 146 -2.80 1.49 17.18
C THR A 146 -2.79 2.48 18.34
N TRP A 147 -1.61 2.83 18.87
CA TRP A 147 -1.46 3.87 19.88
C TRP A 147 -1.99 5.22 19.38
N ALA A 148 -1.63 5.63 18.16
CA ALA A 148 -2.15 6.87 17.56
C ALA A 148 -3.68 6.86 17.44
N HIS A 149 -4.28 5.71 17.10
CA HIS A 149 -5.73 5.59 17.01
C HIS A 149 -6.42 5.80 18.37
N HIS A 150 -5.94 5.12 19.41
CA HIS A 150 -6.48 5.28 20.76
C HIS A 150 -6.33 6.72 21.26
N ALA A 151 -5.16 7.33 21.05
CA ALA A 151 -4.93 8.73 21.39
C ALA A 151 -5.90 9.68 20.66
N MET A 152 -6.24 9.40 19.39
CA MET A 152 -7.18 10.20 18.61
C MET A 152 -8.61 10.10 19.16
N MET A 153 -9.04 8.89 19.56
CA MET A 153 -10.35 8.67 20.19
C MET A 153 -10.46 9.34 21.57
N GLU A 154 -9.35 9.40 22.31
CA GLU A 154 -9.24 10.13 23.59
C GLU A 154 -9.02 11.64 23.42
N ASN A 155 -9.00 12.15 22.18
CA ASN A 155 -8.79 13.56 21.85
C ASN A 155 -7.42 14.10 22.31
N ASN A 156 -6.40 13.24 22.42
CA ASN A 156 -5.03 13.62 22.76
C ASN A 156 -4.22 13.92 21.50
N PHE A 157 -4.17 15.20 21.13
CA PHE A 157 -3.51 15.67 19.91
C PHE A 157 -2.01 15.32 19.85
N SER A 158 -1.30 15.46 20.96
CA SER A 158 0.15 15.28 21.04
C SER A 158 0.57 13.81 20.90
N GLN A 159 -0.13 12.89 21.55
CA GLN A 159 0.17 11.46 21.41
C GLN A 159 -0.23 10.93 20.04
N THR A 160 -1.34 11.43 19.48
CA THR A 160 -1.75 11.07 18.11
C THR A 160 -0.68 11.46 17.10
N SER A 161 -0.11 12.67 17.21
CA SER A 161 0.94 13.13 16.29
C SER A 161 2.25 12.35 16.48
N GLN A 162 2.64 12.04 17.72
CA GLN A 162 3.82 11.22 18.00
C GLN A 162 3.70 9.80 17.45
N GLY A 163 2.57 9.11 17.72
CA GLY A 163 2.34 7.75 17.23
C GLY A 163 2.30 7.67 15.70
N LEU A 164 1.62 8.63 15.04
CA LEU A 164 1.61 8.71 13.57
C LEU A 164 3.00 9.00 13.00
N LEU A 165 3.74 9.95 13.57
CA LEU A 165 5.09 10.28 13.11
C LEU A 165 6.03 9.07 13.21
N LEU A 166 6.02 8.36 14.35
CA LEU A 166 6.82 7.16 14.52
C LEU A 166 6.44 6.07 13.51
N THR A 167 5.15 5.86 13.26
CA THR A 167 4.68 4.88 12.27
C THR A 167 5.21 5.22 10.88
N VAL A 168 5.11 6.48 10.45
CA VAL A 168 5.63 6.94 9.15
C VAL A 168 7.15 6.75 9.06
N MET A 169 7.90 7.09 10.11
CA MET A 169 9.35 6.89 10.15
C MET A 169 9.74 5.41 10.05
N LEU A 170 9.02 4.52 10.73
CA LEU A 170 9.23 3.07 10.66
C LEU A 170 8.91 2.53 9.25
N GLY A 171 7.84 3.01 8.62
CA GLY A 171 7.51 2.66 7.22
C GLY A 171 8.60 3.07 6.23
N ILE A 172 9.13 4.29 6.35
CA ILE A 172 10.28 4.76 5.55
C ILE A 172 11.51 3.90 5.82
N TYR A 173 11.78 3.57 7.09
CA TYR A 173 12.93 2.76 7.46
C TYR A 173 12.87 1.35 6.88
N PHE A 174 11.71 0.70 6.93
CA PHE A 174 11.46 -0.58 6.24
C PHE A 174 11.79 -0.47 4.74
N SER A 175 11.29 0.57 4.04
CA SER A 175 11.53 0.71 2.60
C SER A 175 13.02 0.92 2.26
N ILE A 176 13.77 1.62 3.11
CA ILE A 176 15.23 1.78 2.95
C ILE A 176 15.93 0.42 3.11
N LEU A 177 15.58 -0.35 4.14
CA LEU A 177 16.15 -1.68 4.36
C LEU A 177 15.80 -2.65 3.23
N GLN A 178 14.57 -2.62 2.72
CA GLN A 178 14.16 -3.44 1.58
C GLN A 178 14.92 -3.06 0.30
N MET A 179 15.16 -1.77 0.07
CA MET A 179 15.98 -1.30 -1.05
C MET A 179 17.45 -1.76 -0.90
N TYR A 180 18.00 -1.71 0.32
CA TYR A 180 19.34 -2.20 0.60
C TYR A 180 19.44 -3.72 0.36
N GLU A 181 18.45 -4.49 0.81
CA GLU A 181 18.37 -5.93 0.56
C GLU A 181 18.35 -6.24 -0.95
N TYR A 182 17.57 -5.49 -1.74
CA TYR A 182 17.55 -5.67 -3.20
C TYR A 182 18.88 -5.31 -3.88
N TYR A 183 19.61 -4.33 -3.35
CA TYR A 183 20.92 -3.95 -3.88
C TYR A 183 22.00 -5.01 -3.59
N GLU A 184 21.95 -5.62 -2.41
CA GLU A 184 22.89 -6.65 -1.96
C GLU A 184 22.48 -8.08 -2.37
N ALA A 185 21.36 -8.24 -3.07
CA ALA A 185 20.87 -9.55 -3.50
C ALA A 185 21.88 -10.25 -4.43
N SER A 186 22.25 -11.49 -4.10
CA SER A 186 23.10 -12.33 -4.97
C SER A 186 22.36 -12.97 -6.16
N PHE A 187 21.06 -12.71 -6.28
CA PHE A 187 20.19 -13.17 -7.37
C PHE A 187 19.27 -12.03 -7.81
N THR A 188 18.75 -12.11 -9.03
CA THR A 188 17.94 -11.09 -9.70
C THR A 188 16.57 -11.64 -10.11
N ILE A 189 15.68 -10.78 -10.61
CA ILE A 189 14.35 -11.19 -11.11
C ILE A 189 14.43 -12.20 -12.27
N ALA A 190 15.55 -12.21 -13.00
CA ALA A 190 15.79 -13.13 -14.12
C ALA A 190 16.29 -14.52 -13.69
N ASP A 191 16.65 -14.69 -12.41
CA ASP A 191 17.28 -15.92 -11.92
C ASP A 191 16.23 -16.96 -11.48
N SER A 192 15.85 -17.80 -12.45
CA SER A 192 14.88 -18.89 -12.28
C SER A 192 13.50 -18.43 -11.79
N ILE A 193 12.62 -19.40 -11.54
CA ILE A 193 11.32 -19.15 -10.94
C ILE A 193 11.40 -18.63 -9.50
N TYR A 194 12.48 -18.94 -8.78
CA TYR A 194 12.70 -18.42 -7.42
C TYR A 194 12.86 -16.89 -7.45
N GLY A 195 13.78 -16.35 -8.26
CA GLY A 195 14.00 -14.91 -8.37
C GLY A 195 12.74 -14.18 -8.86
N SER A 196 12.08 -14.72 -9.89
CA SER A 196 10.84 -14.15 -10.42
C SER A 196 9.73 -14.06 -9.36
N THR A 197 9.44 -15.16 -8.64
CA THR A 197 8.39 -15.17 -7.61
C THR A 197 8.76 -14.33 -6.39
N PHE A 198 10.02 -14.37 -5.97
CA PHE A 198 10.55 -13.56 -4.88
C PHE A 198 10.37 -12.07 -5.15
N PHE A 199 10.95 -11.54 -6.24
CA PHE A 199 10.95 -10.10 -6.54
C PHE A 199 9.57 -9.57 -6.91
N LEU A 200 8.70 -10.37 -7.54
CA LEU A 200 7.32 -9.94 -7.79
C LEU A 200 6.53 -9.84 -6.49
N ALA A 201 6.55 -10.87 -5.64
CA ALA A 201 5.76 -10.89 -4.41
C ALA A 201 6.24 -9.81 -3.41
N THR A 202 7.55 -9.74 -3.16
CA THR A 202 8.15 -8.74 -2.26
C THR A 202 8.12 -7.34 -2.87
N GLY A 203 8.26 -7.20 -4.20
CA GLY A 203 8.18 -5.92 -4.90
C GLY A 203 6.79 -5.30 -4.86
N PHE A 204 5.74 -6.08 -5.14
CA PHE A 204 4.37 -5.58 -4.98
C PHE A 204 4.05 -5.25 -3.53
N HIS A 205 4.50 -6.05 -2.56
CA HIS A 205 4.38 -5.68 -1.15
C HIS A 205 5.09 -4.36 -0.83
N GLY A 206 6.32 -4.16 -1.30
CA GLY A 206 7.07 -2.92 -1.14
C GLY A 206 6.32 -1.70 -1.69
N ILE A 207 5.68 -1.82 -2.86
CA ILE A 207 4.82 -0.76 -3.41
C ILE A 207 3.63 -0.47 -2.47
N HIS A 208 3.01 -1.50 -1.88
CA HIS A 208 1.93 -1.31 -0.91
C HIS A 208 2.43 -0.63 0.38
N VAL A 209 3.63 -0.96 0.86
CA VAL A 209 4.25 -0.26 1.99
C VAL A 209 4.46 1.23 1.66
N LEU A 210 4.95 1.56 0.46
CA LEU A 210 5.13 2.96 0.03
C LEU A 210 3.79 3.70 -0.04
N ILE A 211 2.75 3.10 -0.63
CA ILE A 211 1.40 3.68 -0.69
C ILE A 211 0.83 3.88 0.73
N GLY A 212 0.97 2.87 1.61
CA GLY A 212 0.50 2.93 2.98
C GLY A 212 1.22 4.01 3.79
N THR A 213 2.54 4.13 3.62
CA THR A 213 3.36 5.15 4.29
C THR A 213 2.96 6.56 3.82
N MET A 214 2.74 6.75 2.52
CA MET A 214 2.22 8.01 1.99
C MET A 214 0.81 8.32 2.51
N PHE A 215 -0.06 7.32 2.62
CA PHE A 215 -1.40 7.50 3.15
C PHE A 215 -1.38 7.92 4.63
N LEU A 216 -0.53 7.29 5.45
CA LEU A 216 -0.29 7.67 6.85
C LEU A 216 0.34 9.06 6.96
N LEU A 217 1.28 9.43 6.08
CA LEU A 217 1.86 10.76 6.03
C LEU A 217 0.80 11.84 5.74
N ILE A 218 -0.11 11.59 4.78
CA ILE A 218 -1.24 12.48 4.51
C ILE A 218 -2.16 12.56 5.75
N CYS A 219 -2.39 11.46 6.45
CA CYS A 219 -3.13 11.49 7.71
C CYS A 219 -2.42 12.31 8.79
N LEU A 220 -1.11 12.20 8.93
CA LEU A 220 -0.32 13.04 9.83
C LEU A 220 -0.45 14.53 9.49
N ILE A 221 -0.30 14.90 8.22
CA ILE A 221 -0.46 16.29 7.78
C ILE A 221 -1.88 16.81 8.07
N ARG A 222 -2.91 15.99 7.79
CA ARG A 222 -4.32 16.34 8.10
C ARG A 222 -4.59 16.45 9.59
N HIS A 223 -3.98 15.59 10.41
CA HIS A 223 -4.06 15.65 11.87
C HIS A 223 -3.43 16.94 12.40
N LEU A 224 -2.23 17.30 11.93
CA LEU A 224 -1.56 18.54 12.31
C LEU A 224 -2.37 19.79 11.93
N ASN A 225 -3.11 19.73 10.83
CA ASN A 225 -4.04 20.77 10.40
C ASN A 225 -5.44 20.70 11.07
N SER A 226 -5.61 19.87 12.11
CA SER A 226 -6.87 19.71 12.86
C SER A 226 -8.08 19.29 11.99
N HIS A 227 -7.86 18.51 10.93
CA HIS A 227 -8.94 18.04 10.06
C HIS A 227 -9.73 16.85 10.64
N PHE A 228 -9.19 16.21 11.68
CA PHE A 228 -9.80 15.05 12.34
C PHE A 228 -10.43 15.43 13.67
N SER A 229 -11.47 14.69 14.06
CA SER A 229 -12.09 14.78 15.38
C SER A 229 -12.21 13.39 15.98
N LYS A 230 -12.37 13.29 17.31
CA LYS A 230 -12.54 12.01 18.01
C LYS A 230 -13.69 11.12 17.50
N ASN A 231 -14.68 11.70 16.82
CA ASN A 231 -15.86 10.98 16.32
C ASN A 231 -15.87 10.81 14.79
N HIS A 232 -15.03 11.56 14.07
CA HIS A 232 -15.04 11.58 12.61
C HIS A 232 -13.61 11.71 12.09
N HIS A 233 -13.03 10.56 11.74
CA HIS A 233 -11.65 10.42 11.27
C HIS A 233 -11.48 9.21 10.34
N PHE A 234 -12.46 8.94 9.47
CA PHE A 234 -12.44 7.78 8.55
C PHE A 234 -11.17 7.67 7.71
N GLY A 235 -10.59 8.80 7.27
CA GLY A 235 -9.31 8.76 6.52
C GLY A 235 -8.18 8.10 7.31
N PHE A 236 -8.12 8.33 8.62
CA PHE A 236 -7.18 7.65 9.50
C PHE A 236 -7.56 6.17 9.70
N GLU A 237 -8.84 5.84 9.92
CA GLU A 237 -9.30 4.44 10.03
C GLU A 237 -8.91 3.63 8.79
N ALA A 238 -9.14 4.17 7.59
CA ALA A 238 -8.78 3.53 6.32
C ALA A 238 -7.26 3.33 6.19
N ALA A 239 -6.46 4.34 6.56
CA ALA A 239 -5.00 4.21 6.53
C ALA A 239 -4.50 3.15 7.54
N ALA A 240 -5.07 3.10 8.75
CA ALA A 240 -4.73 2.09 9.75
C ALA A 240 -5.11 0.67 9.29
N TRP A 241 -6.29 0.48 8.69
CA TRP A 241 -6.70 -0.82 8.13
C TRP A 241 -5.78 -1.26 6.99
N TYR A 242 -5.42 -0.35 6.09
CA TYR A 242 -4.48 -0.63 5.01
C TYR A 242 -3.09 -0.98 5.55
N TRP A 243 -2.62 -0.27 6.58
CA TRP A 243 -1.33 -0.54 7.22
C TRP A 243 -1.28 -1.93 7.85
N HIS A 244 -2.31 -2.32 8.61
CA HIS A 244 -2.40 -3.67 9.15
C HIS A 244 -2.51 -4.76 8.07
N PHE A 245 -3.18 -4.47 6.95
CA PHE A 245 -3.17 -5.36 5.79
C PHE A 245 -1.73 -5.58 5.28
N VAL A 246 -0.96 -4.50 5.12
CA VAL A 246 0.46 -4.55 4.71
C VAL A 246 1.31 -5.36 5.70
N ASP A 247 1.11 -5.18 7.01
CA ASP A 247 1.79 -5.94 8.06
C ASP A 247 1.50 -7.44 7.93
N VAL A 248 0.22 -7.82 7.77
CA VAL A 248 -0.19 -9.22 7.66
C VAL A 248 0.39 -9.86 6.41
N VAL A 249 0.34 -9.19 5.25
CA VAL A 249 0.94 -9.71 4.01
C VAL A 249 2.45 -9.94 4.19
N TRP A 250 3.15 -9.02 4.87
CA TRP A 250 4.58 -9.21 5.17
C TRP A 250 4.82 -10.45 6.02
N LEU A 251 4.03 -10.70 7.06
CA LEU A 251 4.18 -11.89 7.89
C LEU A 251 4.03 -13.18 7.08
N PHE A 252 3.08 -13.21 6.14
CA PHE A 252 2.95 -14.32 5.20
C PHE A 252 4.17 -14.46 4.29
N LEU A 253 4.68 -13.35 3.73
CA LEU A 253 5.90 -13.37 2.90
C LEU A 253 7.13 -13.86 3.69
N TYR A 254 7.32 -13.37 4.91
CA TYR A 254 8.42 -13.77 5.78
C TYR A 254 8.38 -15.27 6.09
N ILE A 255 7.23 -15.79 6.53
CA ILE A 255 7.09 -17.20 6.90
C ILE A 255 7.23 -18.11 5.67
N SER A 256 6.59 -17.77 4.55
CA SER A 256 6.56 -18.63 3.37
C SER A 256 7.83 -18.55 2.53
N ILE A 257 8.26 -17.35 2.15
CA ILE A 257 9.36 -17.17 1.19
C ILE A 257 10.70 -17.18 1.93
N TYR A 258 10.88 -16.33 2.95
CA TYR A 258 12.17 -16.18 3.62
C TYR A 258 12.50 -17.33 4.58
N TRP A 259 11.50 -17.92 5.22
CA TRP A 259 11.75 -18.96 6.22
C TRP A 259 11.55 -20.38 5.69
N TRP A 260 10.38 -20.70 5.14
CA TRP A 260 10.11 -22.05 4.61
C TRP A 260 10.76 -22.30 3.24
N GLY A 261 10.77 -21.29 2.36
CA GLY A 261 11.26 -21.39 0.99
C GLY A 261 12.77 -21.31 0.82
N ASN A 262 13.51 -21.21 1.93
CA ASN A 262 14.97 -21.08 1.96
C ASN A 262 15.64 -22.36 2.45
#